data_AF-A0A2E9X942-F1
#
_entry.id   AF-A0A2E9X942-F1
#
_cell.length_a   1.000
_cell.length_b   1.000
_cell.length_c   1.000
_cell.angle_alpha   90.00
_cell.angle_beta   90.00
_cell.angle_gamma   90.00
#
_symmetry.space_group_name_H-M   'P 1'
#
loop_
_entity.id
_entity.type
_entity.pdbx_description
1 polymer ?
#
loop_
_entity_poly.entity_id
_entity_poly.type
_entity_poly.pdbx_seq_one_letter_code
_entity_poly.pdbx_strand_id
1 'polypeptide(L)' 'MLSTLWRGLRRATGDDAYDRYLEHWRVEHTVGSDEEPMDIKTFYRTHQEAQWQDVRRCC' A
#
# COMPACT_ATOMS: atom_id res chain seq x y z
N MET A 1 14.49 20.29 9.86
CA MET A 1 13.06 20.69 9.73
C MET A 1 12.45 20.27 8.39
N LEU A 2 13.13 20.41 7.24
CA LEU A 2 12.60 19.97 5.94
C LEU A 2 12.24 18.46 5.86
N SER A 3 13.05 17.60 6.48
CA SER A 3 12.91 16.14 6.43
C SER A 3 11.64 15.61 7.11
N THR A 4 11.18 16.25 8.19
CA THR A 4 9.98 15.85 8.92
C THR A 4 8.71 16.23 8.15
N LEU A 5 8.69 17.42 7.55
CA LEU A 5 7.61 17.88 6.66
C LEU A 5 7.51 16.99 5.43
N TRP A 6 8.64 16.62 4.82
CA TRP A 6 8.68 15.73 3.67
C TRP A 6 8.14 14.33 3.99
N ARG A 7 8.51 13.77 5.15
CA ARG A 7 7.99 12.47 5.60
C ARG A 7 6.49 12.54 5.92
N GLY A 8 6.03 13.65 6.49
CA GLY A 8 4.60 13.88 6.74
C GLY A 8 3.80 14.00 5.44
N LEU A 9 4.33 14.74 4.45
CA LEU A 9 3.72 14.86 3.13
C LEU A 9 3.65 13.50 2.44
N ARG A 10 4.75 12.72 2.44
CA ARG A 10 4.80 11.36 1.89
C ARG A 10 3.73 10.44 2.49
N ARG A 11 3.52 10.54 3.80
CA ARG A 11 2.50 9.78 4.53
C ARG A 11 1.08 10.25 4.23
N ALA A 12 0.88 11.55 4.02
CA ALA A 12 -0.41 12.13 3.65
C ALA A 12 -0.78 11.82 2.19
N THR A 13 0.19 11.76 1.29
CA THR A 13 -0.02 11.43 -0.12
C THR A 13 -0.07 9.92 -0.38
N GLY A 14 0.27 9.09 0.60
CA GLY A 14 0.34 7.64 0.46
C GLY A 14 1.54 7.16 -0.37
N ASP A 15 2.57 7.99 -0.52
CA ASP A 15 3.82 7.61 -1.21
C ASP A 15 4.67 6.66 -0.34
N ASP A 16 4.30 6.45 0.94
CA ASP A 16 4.80 5.38 1.82
C ASP A 16 3.86 4.16 1.92
N ALA A 17 2.77 4.10 1.14
CA ALA A 17 1.76 3.04 1.27
C ALA A 17 2.33 1.64 0.99
N TYR A 18 3.23 1.53 0.01
CA TYR A 18 3.89 0.26 -0.31
C TYR A 18 4.85 -0.20 0.80
N ASP A 19 5.62 0.73 1.40
CA ASP A 19 6.52 0.40 2.51
C ASP A 19 5.73 -0.13 3.72
N ARG A 20 4.60 0.51 4.03
CA ARG A 20 3.67 0.06 5.09
C ARG A 20 3.04 -1.29 4.78
N TYR A 21 2.71 -1.55 3.52
CA TYR A 21 2.25 -2.86 3.07
C TYR A 21 3.33 -3.93 3.31
N LEU A 22 4.59 -3.65 2.97
CA LEU A 22 5.70 -4.59 3.23
C LEU A 22 5.96 -4.82 4.72
N GLU A 23 5.81 -3.80 5.57
CA GLU A 23 5.88 -3.96 7.03
C GLU A 23 4.75 -4.87 7.55
N HIS A 24 3.52 -4.61 7.12
CA HIS A 24 2.36 -5.44 7.49
C HIS A 24 2.54 -6.89 7.00
N TRP A 25 2.93 -7.06 5.74
CA TRP A 25 3.20 -8.37 5.16
C TRP A 25 4.29 -9.12 5.94
N ARG A 26 5.37 -8.41 6.34
CA ARG A 26 6.44 -8.98 7.15
C ARG A 26 6.03 -9.34 8.59
N VAL A 27 4.92 -8.84 9.09
CA VAL A 27 4.43 -9.20 10.43
C VAL A 27 3.43 -10.36 10.33
N GLU A 28 2.55 -10.32 9.33
CA GLU A 28 1.45 -11.28 9.18
C GLU A 28 1.83 -12.54 8.40
N HIS A 29 2.72 -12.44 7.41
CA HIS A 29 2.98 -13.54 6.45
C HIS A 29 4.36 -14.20 6.63
N THR A 30 5.22 -13.71 7.53
CA THR A 30 6.56 -14.30 7.76
C THR A 30 6.54 -15.62 8.53
N VAL A 31 5.45 -15.96 9.21
CA VAL A 31 5.37 -17.21 9.99
C VAL A 31 4.82 -18.31 9.09
N GLY A 32 5.71 -18.94 8.31
CA GLY A 32 5.43 -20.21 7.65
C GLY A 32 4.82 -20.13 6.24
N SER A 33 4.81 -18.96 5.60
CA SER A 33 4.43 -18.83 4.19
C SER A 33 5.67 -18.63 3.31
N ASP A 34 5.86 -19.49 2.30
CA ASP A 34 6.83 -19.30 1.19
C ASP A 34 6.31 -18.31 0.13
N GLU A 35 5.21 -17.63 0.41
CA GLU A 35 4.63 -16.65 -0.51
C GLU A 35 5.52 -15.41 -0.55
N GLU A 36 5.72 -14.81 -1.73
CA GLU A 36 6.47 -13.58 -1.88
C GLU A 36 5.53 -12.37 -1.78
N PRO A 37 5.98 -11.23 -1.22
CA PRO A 37 5.18 -10.02 -1.23
C PRO A 37 4.92 -9.59 -2.67
N MET A 38 3.69 -9.13 -2.95
CA MET A 38 3.34 -8.53 -4.24
C MET A 38 4.32 -7.43 -4.67
N ASP A 39 4.67 -7.42 -5.96
CA ASP A 39 5.45 -6.34 -6.57
C ASP A 39 4.72 -4.98 -6.45
N ILE A 40 5.50 -3.90 -6.37
CA ILE A 40 5.01 -2.53 -6.23
C ILE A 40 4.00 -2.14 -7.31
N LYS A 41 4.19 -2.58 -8.57
CA LYS A 41 3.24 -2.28 -9.65
C LYS A 41 1.92 -2.99 -9.45
N THR A 42 1.98 -4.25 -9.01
CA THR A 42 0.79 -5.05 -8.73
C THR A 42 0.01 -4.47 -7.56
N PHE A 43 0.70 -4.06 -6.49
CA PHE A 43 0.08 -3.38 -5.35
C PHE A 43 -0.68 -2.12 -5.78
N TYR A 44 -0.03 -1.20 -6.51
CA TYR A 44 -0.68 0.03 -6.96
C TYR A 44 -1.80 -0.21 -7.96
N ARG A 45 -1.67 -1.21 -8.84
CA ARG A 45 -2.73 -1.59 -9.76
C ARG A 45 -3.95 -2.09 -9.00
N THR A 46 -3.78 -3.05 -8.09
CA THR A 46 -4.89 -3.59 -7.29
C THR A 46 -5.52 -2.52 -6.39
N HIS A 47 -4.71 -1.62 -5.84
CA HIS A 47 -5.23 -0.51 -5.03
C HIS A 47 -6.05 0.47 -5.87
N GLN A 48 -5.58 0.82 -7.06
CA GLN A 48 -6.36 1.64 -8.00
C GLN A 48 -7.62 0.90 -8.45
N GLU A 49 -7.51 -0.36 -8.87
CA GLU A 49 -8.65 -1.18 -9.27
C GLU A 49 -9.69 -1.27 -8.16
N ALA A 50 -9.30 -1.43 -6.89
CA ALA A 50 -10.25 -1.41 -5.77
C ALA A 50 -10.97 -0.06 -5.63
N GLN A 51 -10.24 1.05 -5.74
CA GLN A 51 -10.81 2.41 -5.70
C GLN A 51 -11.75 2.69 -6.88
N TRP A 52 -11.44 2.13 -8.06
CA TRP A 52 -12.19 2.34 -9.30
C TRP A 52 -13.28 1.28 -9.54
N GLN A 53 -13.21 0.11 -8.90
CA GLN A 53 -14.26 -0.91 -8.90
C GLN A 53 -15.34 -0.61 -7.85
N ASP A 54 -15.03 0.19 -6.81
CA ASP A 54 -16.02 0.77 -5.92
C ASP A 54 -16.78 1.96 -6.56
N VAL A 55 -16.98 1.94 -7.88
CA VAL A 55 -18.10 2.67 -8.48
C VAL A 55 -19.35 1.90 -8.04
N ARG A 56 -19.88 2.25 -6.87
CA ARG A 56 -21.17 1.78 -6.37
C ARG A 56 -22.25 2.14 -7.38
N ARG A 57 -22.48 1.28 -8.37
CA ARG A 57 -23.60 1.34 -9.30
C ARG A 57 -24.85 0.86 -8.57
N CYS A 58 -25.30 1.66 -7.63
CA CYS A 58 -26.67 1.64 -7.17
C CYS A 58 -27.15 3.07 -7.37
N CYS A 59 -27.89 3.29 -8.46
CA CYS A 59 -28.70 4.47 -8.77
C CYS A 59 -28.06 5.84 -8.51
#